data_AF-A0A1R1S8V8-F1
#
_entry.id   AF-A0A1R1S8V8-F1
#
_cell.length_a   1.000
_cell.length_b   1.000
_cell.length_c   1.000
_cell.angle_alpha   90.00
_cell.angle_beta   90.00
_cell.angle_gamma   90.00
#
_symmetry.space_group_name_H-M   'P 1'
#
loop_
_entity.id
_entity.type
_entity.pdbx_description
1 polymer ?
#
loop_
_entity_poly.entity_id
_entity_poly.type
_entity_poly.pdbx_seq_one_letter_code
_entity_poly.pdbx_strand_id
1 'polypeptide(L)' 'RRTATLAGRGHGNRDIADKLSVTTRTVELRLSAAYRKLRISGRAELRALVRSMEGHDTDVA' A
#
# COMPACT_ATOMS: atom_id res chain seq x y z
N ARG A 1 -2.60 -5.14 6.67
CA ARG A 1 -1.25 -5.29 6.09
C ARG A 1 -1.31 -5.39 4.56
N ARG A 2 -2.02 -6.37 3.97
CA ARG A 2 -2.18 -6.54 2.50
C ARG A 2 -2.47 -5.26 1.69
N THR A 3 -3.41 -4.42 2.14
CA THR A 3 -3.75 -3.13 1.51
C THR A 3 -2.54 -2.18 1.40
N ALA A 4 -1.74 -2.06 2.46
CA ALA A 4 -0.57 -1.18 2.50
C ALA A 4 0.55 -1.69 1.58
N THR A 5 0.75 -3.01 1.51
CA THR A 5 1.70 -3.62 0.57
C THR A 5 1.30 -3.32 -0.88
N LEU A 6 0.04 -3.55 -1.27
CA LEU A 6 -0.42 -3.29 -2.63
C LEU A 6 -0.34 -1.80 -2.99
N ALA A 7 -0.69 -0.91 -2.06
CA ALA A 7 -0.57 0.53 -2.26
C ALA A 7 0.90 0.99 -2.37
N GLY A 8 1.81 0.39 -1.59
CA GLY A 8 3.25 0.63 -1.66
C GLY A 8 3.89 0.08 -2.95
N ARG A 9 3.33 -1.00 -3.53
CA ARG A 9 3.66 -1.49 -4.87
C ARG A 9 3.08 -0.63 -6.00
N GLY A 10 2.30 0.39 -5.68
CA GLY A 10 1.76 1.34 -6.66
C GLY A 10 0.32 1.09 -7.12
N HIS A 11 -0.38 0.05 -6.65
CA HIS A 11 -1.74 -0.26 -7.10
C HIS A 11 -2.78 0.82 -6.68
N GLY A 12 -3.73 1.16 -7.56
CA GLY A 12 -4.77 2.13 -7.25
C GLY A 12 -5.70 1.66 -6.13
N ASN A 13 -6.34 2.60 -5.41
CA ASN A 13 -7.27 2.24 -4.33
C ASN A 13 -8.45 1.39 -4.84
N ARG A 14 -8.88 1.63 -6.09
CA ARG A 14 -9.93 0.86 -6.77
C ARG A 14 -9.46 -0.57 -7.09
N ASP A 15 -8.28 -0.75 -7.66
CA ASP A 15 -7.74 -2.09 -7.93
C ASP A 15 -7.55 -2.90 -6.65
N ILE A 16 -7.11 -2.23 -5.58
CA ILE A 16 -6.94 -2.86 -4.27
C ILE A 16 -8.30 -3.25 -3.68
N ALA A 17 -9.32 -2.40 -3.85
CA ALA A 17 -10.68 -2.65 -3.42
C ALA A 17 -11.21 -3.91 -4.13
N ASP A 18 -11.06 -3.99 -5.45
CA ASP A 18 -11.49 -5.14 -6.25
C ASP A 18 -10.72 -6.41 -5.88
N LYS A 19 -9.38 -6.35 -5.80
CA LYS A 19 -8.53 -7.50 -5.44
C LYS A 19 -8.81 -8.06 -4.05
N LEU A 20 -9.23 -7.21 -3.12
CA LEU A 20 -9.54 -7.62 -1.74
C LEU A 20 -11.04 -7.79 -1.51
N SER A 21 -11.88 -7.61 -2.54
CA SER A 21 -13.34 -7.62 -2.47
C SER A 21 -13.90 -6.72 -1.35
N VAL A 22 -13.34 -5.52 -1.22
CA VAL A 22 -13.77 -4.50 -0.25
C VAL A 22 -14.09 -3.19 -0.96
N THR A 23 -14.68 -2.23 -0.25
CA THR A 23 -14.92 -0.89 -0.82
C THR A 23 -13.65 -0.03 -0.82
N THR A 24 -13.57 0.95 -1.72
CA THR A 24 -12.53 1.99 -1.71
C THR A 24 -12.46 2.73 -0.38
N ARG A 25 -13.60 3.01 0.26
CA ARG A 25 -13.63 3.62 1.60
C ARG A 25 -12.97 2.73 2.66
N THR A 26 -13.17 1.41 2.58
CA THR A 26 -12.48 0.45 3.46
C THR A 26 -10.97 0.44 3.21
N VAL A 27 -10.54 0.56 1.94
CA VAL A 27 -9.12 0.70 1.58
C VAL A 27 -8.53 1.96 2.21
N GLU A 28 -9.19 3.11 2.09
CA GLU A 28 -8.75 4.38 2.67
C GLU A 28 -8.64 4.33 4.19
N LEU A 29 -9.65 3.79 4.88
CA LEU A 29 -9.62 3.60 6.34
C LEU A 29 -8.43 2.73 6.77
N ARG A 30 -8.22 1.60 6.08
CA ARG A 30 -7.11 0.68 6.36
C ARG A 30 -5.75 1.33 6.07
N LEU A 31 -5.65 2.16 5.02
CA LEU A 31 -4.44 2.92 4.71
C LEU A 31 -4.16 3.99 5.76
N SER A 32 -5.16 4.78 6.15
CA SER A 32 -5.01 5.79 7.21
C SER A 32 -4.57 5.18 8.54
N ALA A 33 -5.15 4.03 8.92
CA ALA A 33 -4.71 3.29 10.09
C ALA A 33 -3.28 2.75 9.94
N ALA A 34 -2.91 2.26 8.75
CA ALA A 34 -1.55 1.81 8.47
C ALA A 34 -0.54 2.97 8.52
N TYR A 35 -0.86 4.14 7.95
CA TYR A 35 -0.02 5.33 7.98
C TYR A 35 0.26 5.78 9.41
N ARG A 36 -0.79 5.87 10.24
CA ARG A 36 -0.65 6.19 11.67
C ARG A 36 0.22 5.16 12.40
N LYS A 37 0.03 3.87 12.12
CA LYS A 37 0.78 2.80 12.78
C LYS A 37 2.26 2.75 12.38
N LEU A 38 2.55 3.06 11.13
CA LEU A 38 3.90 3.11 10.58
C LEU A 38 4.57 4.48 10.80
N ARG A 39 3.84 5.45 11.38
CA ARG A 39 4.26 6.85 11.57
C ARG A 39 4.75 7.49 10.27
N ILE A 40 4.01 7.26 9.19
CA ILE A 40 4.31 7.81 7.87
C ILE A 40 3.27 8.84 7.44
N SER A 41 3.76 9.83 6.70
CA SER A 41 3.01 11.00 6.25
C SER A 41 2.10 10.70 5.07
N GLY A 42 2.35 9.59 4.35
CA GLY A 42 1.46 9.17 3.27
C GLY A 42 2.04 8.13 2.33
N ARG A 43 1.49 8.12 1.11
CA ARG A 43 1.72 7.07 0.12
C ARG A 43 3.15 7.03 -0.39
N ALA A 44 3.84 8.16 -0.52
CA ALA A 44 5.23 8.19 -1.00
C ALA A 44 6.19 7.48 -0.04
N GLU A 45 6.08 7.77 1.26
CA GLU A 45 6.83 7.08 2.31
C GLU A 45 6.43 5.61 2.42
N LEU A 46 5.14 5.27 2.24
CA LEU A 46 4.71 3.88 2.16
C LEU A 46 5.38 3.13 1.00
N ARG A 47 5.50 3.75 -0.19
CA ARG A 47 6.23 3.14 -1.32
C ARG A 47 7.71 2.99 -1.03
N ALA A 48 8.33 3.97 -0.38
CA ALA A 48 9.74 3.88 0.03
C ALA A 48 9.96 2.74 1.01
N LEU A 49 9.15 2.64 2.07
CA LEU A 49 9.17 1.53 3.02
C LEU A 49 8.96 0.18 2.35
N VAL A 50 7.97 0.06 1.47
CA VAL A 50 7.70 -1.19 0.76
C VAL A 50 8.88 -1.54 -0.14
N ARG A 51 9.48 -0.60 -0.87
CA ARG A 51 10.72 -0.86 -1.63
C ARG A 51 11.90 -1.25 -0.75
N SER A 52 12.06 -0.65 0.43
CA SER A 52 13.10 -1.03 1.39
C SER A 52 12.86 -2.41 1.99
N MET A 53 11.59 -2.82 2.16
CA MET A 53 11.20 -4.15 2.63
C MET A 53 11.24 -5.22 1.54
N GLU A 54 11.02 -4.83 0.28
CA GLU A 54 11.02 -5.69 -0.91
C GLU A 54 12.30 -5.54 -1.73
N GLY A 55 13.40 -5.09 -1.11
CA GLY A 55 14.71 -5.11 -1.77
C GLY A 55 14.97 -6.53 -2.29
N HIS A 56 15.07 -6.66 -3.63
CA HIS A 56 15.04 -7.88 -4.47
C HIS A 56 13.65 -8.38 -4.90
N ASP A 57 13.02 -7.77 -5.93
CA ASP A 57 12.29 -8.57 -6.96
C ASP A 57 11.86 -7.79 -8.22
N THR A 58 12.00 -6.46 -8.29
CA THR A 58 11.49 -5.71 -9.46
C THR A 58 12.57 -4.92 -10.17
N ASP A 59 13.53 -5.66 -10.74
CA ASP A 59 14.31 -5.23 -11.91
C ASP A 59 14.38 -6.43 -12.87
N VAL A 60 13.29 -6.65 -13.60
CA VAL A 60 13.26 -7.43 -14.83
C VAL A 60 12.34 -6.72 -15.82
N ALA A 61 12.93 -5.84 -16.63
CA ALA A 61 12.45 -5.47 -17.96
C ALA A 61 13.61 -4.84 -18.74
#